data_AF-G8UQ65-F1
#
_entry.id   AF-G8UQ65-F1
#
_cell.length_a   1.000
_cell.length_b   1.000
_cell.length_c   1.000
_cell.angle_alpha   90.00
_cell.angle_beta   90.00
_cell.angle_gamma   90.00
#
_symmetry.space_group_name_H-M   'P 1'
#
loop_
_entity.id
_entity.type
_entity.pdbx_description
1 polymer ?
#
loop_
_entity_poly.entity_id
_entity_poly.type
_entity_poly.pdbx_seq_one_letter_code
_entity_poly.pdbx_strand_id
1 'polypeptide(L)'
;MNSEVDIAVPNVSQKGSGADATAVLTQFFQSNKPSGFTVAHHADKSDCGFIVGKLQTSTKEFRVNITYIVKEGKPLIQSIRIE
;
A
#
# COMPACT_ATOMS: atom_id res chain seq x y z
N MET A 1 9.54 -4.15 -1.98
CA MET A 1 9.03 -4.08 -0.59
C MET A 1 10.22 -4.21 0.36
N ASN A 2 10.13 -3.62 1.56
CA ASN A 2 11.15 -3.77 2.59
C ASN A 2 11.18 -5.22 3.14
N SER A 3 12.21 -5.59 3.93
CA SER A 3 12.31 -6.92 4.53
C SER A 3 11.12 -7.26 5.43
N GLU A 4 10.54 -6.23 6.03
CA GLU A 4 9.32 -6.29 6.83
C GLU A 4 8.40 -5.13 6.42
N VAL A 5 7.12 -5.44 6.25
CA VAL A 5 6.06 -4.54 5.77
C VAL A 5 4.86 -4.62 6.70
N ASP A 6 4.38 -3.46 7.12
CA ASP A 6 3.09 -3.33 7.80
C ASP A 6 1.97 -3.24 6.75
N ILE A 7 1.09 -4.23 6.70
CA ILE A 7 -0.03 -4.30 5.76
C ILE A 7 -1.37 -4.28 6.51
N ALA A 8 -2.22 -3.33 6.14
CA ALA A 8 -3.58 -3.22 6.66
C ALA A 8 -4.57 -3.04 5.51
N VAL A 9 -5.59 -3.89 5.48
CA VAL A 9 -6.78 -3.79 4.63
C VAL A 9 -8.01 -4.00 5.54
N PRO A 10 -9.25 -3.77 5.08
CA PRO A 10 -10.42 -4.01 5.93
C PRO A 10 -10.40 -5.42 6.53
N ASN A 11 -10.56 -5.51 7.85
CA ASN A 11 -10.56 -6.74 8.65
C ASN A 11 -9.22 -7.50 8.76
N VAL A 12 -8.14 -7.01 8.15
CA VAL A 12 -6.81 -7.65 8.24
C VAL A 12 -5.75 -6.59 8.52
N SER A 13 -5.00 -6.75 9.60
CA SER A 13 -3.84 -5.90 9.92
C SER A 13 -2.73 -6.79 10.45
N GLN A 14 -1.60 -6.84 9.74
CA GLN A 14 -0.47 -7.66 10.13
C GLN A 14 0.85 -7.06 9.67
N LYS A 15 1.93 -7.57 10.26
CA LYS A 15 3.30 -7.28 9.87
C LYS A 15 3.92 -8.56 9.31
N GLY A 16 4.65 -8.47 8.21
CA GLY A 16 5.24 -9.65 7.58
C GLY A 16 6.21 -9.30 6.45
N SER A 17 6.60 -10.32 5.71
CA SER A 17 7.46 -10.17 4.54
C SER A 17 6.71 -9.49 3.38
N GLY A 18 7.46 -9.12 2.33
CA GLY A 18 6.84 -8.68 1.08
C GLY A 18 5.94 -9.73 0.42
N ALA A 19 6.19 -11.02 0.66
CA ALA A 19 5.34 -12.10 0.17
C ALA A 19 4.01 -12.13 0.93
N ASP A 20 4.04 -11.97 2.26
CA ASP A 20 2.83 -11.91 3.10
C ASP A 20 1.95 -10.72 2.71
N ALA A 21 2.55 -9.54 2.50
CA ALA A 21 1.85 -8.35 2.02
C ALA A 21 1.23 -8.56 0.63
N THR A 22 1.94 -9.25 -0.28
CA THR A 22 1.42 -9.59 -1.61
C THR A 22 0.23 -10.54 -1.53
N ALA A 23 0.27 -11.55 -0.65
CA ALA A 23 -0.84 -12.47 -0.44
C ALA A 23 -2.10 -11.74 0.09
N VAL A 24 -1.94 -10.86 1.10
CA VAL A 24 -3.04 -10.05 1.65
C VAL A 24 -3.66 -9.16 0.56
N LEU A 25 -2.84 -8.46 -0.22
CA LEU A 25 -3.32 -7.59 -1.30
C LEU A 25 -4.01 -8.39 -2.41
N THR A 26 -3.47 -9.57 -2.76
CA THR A 26 -4.08 -10.46 -3.75
C THR A 26 -5.49 -10.85 -3.31
N GLN A 27 -5.66 -11.28 -2.06
CA GLN A 27 -6.97 -11.63 -1.52
C GLN A 27 -7.91 -10.41 -1.49
N PHE A 28 -7.41 -9.24 -1.09
CA PHE A 28 -8.20 -8.00 -1.07
C PHE A 28 -8.74 -7.63 -2.46
N PHE A 29 -7.90 -7.69 -3.50
CA PHE A 29 -8.29 -7.32 -4.86
C PHE A 29 -9.18 -8.34 -5.57
N GLN A 30 -9.26 -9.59 -5.10
CA GLN A 30 -10.25 -10.56 -5.59
C GLN A 30 -11.69 -10.11 -5.31
N SER A 31 -11.95 -9.53 -4.14
CA SER A 31 -13.28 -9.01 -3.76
C SER A 31 -13.47 -7.54 -4.11
N ASN A 32 -12.38 -6.80 -4.36
CA ASN A 32 -12.39 -5.36 -4.61
C ASN A 32 -11.62 -5.07 -5.91
N LYS A 33 -12.18 -5.52 -7.05
CA LYS A 33 -11.52 -5.39 -8.35
C LYS A 33 -11.25 -3.91 -8.67
N PRO A 34 -9.99 -3.51 -8.83
CA PRO A 34 -9.65 -2.11 -9.07
C PRO A 34 -10.12 -1.68 -10.47
N SER A 35 -10.71 -0.50 -10.57
CA SER A 35 -11.09 0.17 -11.81
C SER A 35 -10.28 1.44 -12.08
N GLY A 36 -9.59 1.98 -11.08
CA GLY A 36 -8.71 3.13 -11.22
C GLY A 36 -7.94 3.44 -9.94
N PHE A 37 -6.84 4.18 -10.07
CA PHE A 37 -6.06 4.68 -8.93
C PHE A 37 -5.58 6.10 -9.22
N THR A 38 -5.87 7.03 -8.30
CA THR A 38 -5.45 8.43 -8.41
C THR A 38 -4.66 8.84 -7.18
N VAL A 39 -3.50 9.47 -7.37
CA VAL A 39 -2.71 10.02 -6.26
C VAL A 39 -3.35 11.34 -5.82
N ALA A 40 -3.71 11.44 -4.54
CA ALA A 40 -4.27 12.64 -3.93
C ALA A 40 -3.18 13.51 -3.28
N HIS A 41 -2.24 12.87 -2.58
CA HIS A 41 -1.09 13.55 -1.99
C HIS A 41 0.16 12.67 -2.13
N HIS A 42 1.29 13.29 -2.38
CA HIS A 42 2.60 12.68 -2.23
C HIS A 42 3.53 13.63 -1.48
N ALA A 43 4.51 13.10 -0.79
CA ALA A 43 5.66 13.88 -0.38
C ALA A 43 6.89 12.98 -0.30
N ASP A 44 7.96 13.49 -0.91
CA ASP A 44 9.25 12.83 -0.93
C ASP A 44 10.21 13.57 0.00
N LYS A 45 10.95 12.81 0.80
CA LYS A 45 12.15 13.25 1.53
C LYS A 45 13.35 12.48 1.00
N SER A 46 14.54 12.88 1.42
CA SER A 46 15.81 12.29 0.96
C SER A 46 15.91 10.77 1.19
N ASP A 47 15.31 10.24 2.25
CA ASP A 47 15.43 8.84 2.68
C ASP A 47 14.08 8.13 2.87
N CYS A 48 12.96 8.83 2.72
CA CYS A 48 11.63 8.29 2.91
C CYS A 48 10.57 9.11 2.18
N GLY A 49 9.36 8.58 2.08
CA GLY A 49 8.25 9.31 1.53
C GLY A 49 6.92 8.64 1.81
N PHE A 50 5.85 9.31 1.41
CA PHE A 50 4.51 8.77 1.50
C PHE A 50 3.67 9.12 0.27
N ILE A 51 2.71 8.25 -0.01
CA ILE A 51 1.70 8.42 -1.05
C ILE A 51 0.34 8.19 -0.40
N VAL A 52 -0.57 9.14 -0.58
CA VAL A 52 -2.00 8.97 -0.33
C VAL A 52 -2.70 8.91 -1.68
N GLY A 53 -3.34 7.78 -1.96
CA GLY A 53 -4.11 7.58 -3.17
C GLY A 53 -5.58 7.24 -2.90
N LYS A 54 -6.37 7.35 -3.95
CA LYS A 54 -7.76 6.93 -4.04
C LYS A 54 -7.82 5.75 -4.99
N LEU A 55 -8.24 4.60 -4.48
CA LEU A 55 -8.43 3.38 -5.23
C LEU A 55 -9.92 3.23 -5.54
N GLN A 56 -10.27 3.36 -6.82
CA GLN A 56 -11.61 3.06 -7.28
C GLN A 56 -11.73 1.56 -7.54
N THR A 57 -12.85 0.99 -7.09
CA THR A 57 -13.20 -0.41 -7.35
C THR A 57 -14.63 -0.48 -7.88
N SER A 58 -15.07 -1.66 -8.30
CA SER A 58 -16.45 -1.86 -8.75
C SER A 58 -17.51 -1.62 -7.67
N THR A 59 -17.15 -1.66 -6.39
CA THR A 59 -18.09 -1.59 -5.26
C THR A 59 -17.99 -0.28 -4.48
N LYS A 60 -16.78 0.24 -4.25
CA LYS A 60 -16.54 1.51 -3.56
C LYS A 60 -15.16 2.09 -3.84
N GLU A 61 -14.93 3.31 -3.37
CA GLU A 61 -13.61 3.94 -3.31
C GLU A 61 -12.95 3.60 -1.96
N PHE A 62 -11.64 3.35 -1.98
CA PHE A 62 -10.80 3.19 -0.80
C PHE A 62 -9.71 4.27 -0.78
N ARG A 63 -9.35 4.74 0.42
CA ARG A 63 -8.12 5.50 0.62
C ARG A 63 -6.97 4.52 0.80
N VAL A 64 -5.87 4.76 0.09
CA VAL A 64 -4.64 3.98 0.19
C VAL A 64 -3.54 4.88 0.71
N ASN A 65 -2.95 4.53 1.84
CA ASN A 65 -1.78 5.21 2.40
C ASN A 65 -0.58 4.27 2.26
N ILE A 66 0.48 4.73 1.59
CA ILE A 66 1.73 3.97 1.38
C ILE A 66 2.87 4.79 1.99
N THR A 67 3.70 4.15 2.81
CA THR A 67 4.99 4.73 3.20
C THR A 67 6.13 3.89 2.65
N TYR A 68 7.23 4.54 2.32
CA TYR A 68 8.44 3.86 1.86
C TYR A 68 9.68 4.54 2.40
N ILE A 69 10.77 3.77 2.45
CA ILE A 69 12.13 4.27 2.69
C ILE A 69 12.96 4.13 1.42
N VAL A 70 14.03 4.90 1.27
CA VAL A 70 14.98 4.77 0.16
C VAL A 70 16.23 4.09 0.68
N LYS A 71 16.52 2.87 0.21
CA LYS A 71 17.74 2.13 0.54
C LYS A 71 18.54 1.91 -0.74
N GLU A 72 19.80 2.34 -0.75
CA GLU A 72 20.68 2.24 -1.93
C GLU A 72 20.05 2.86 -3.19
N GLY A 73 19.39 4.01 -3.02
CA GLY A 73 18.68 4.72 -4.10
C GLY A 73 17.38 4.06 -4.57
N LYS A 74 16.93 2.97 -3.94
CA LYS A 74 15.70 2.25 -4.30
C LYS A 74 14.61 2.47 -3.25
N PRO A 75 13.39 2.89 -3.65
CA PRO A 75 12.27 2.97 -2.73
C PRO A 75 11.78 1.57 -2.34
N LEU A 76 11.68 1.31 -1.04
CA LEU A 76 11.19 0.08 -0.44
C LEU A 76 9.96 0.42 0.40
N ILE A 77 8.81 -0.12 -0.01
CA ILE A 77 7.55 0.02 0.73
C ILE A 77 7.72 -0.54 2.15
N GLN A 78 7.41 0.30 3.13
CA GLN A 78 7.43 -0.01 4.56
C GLN A 78 6.02 -0.28 5.09
N SER A 79 5.01 0.45 4.60
CA SER A 79 3.62 0.17 4.95
C SER A 79 2.64 0.41 3.80
N ILE A 80 1.55 -0.34 3.81
CA ILE A 80 0.37 -0.12 2.96
C ILE A 80 -0.86 -0.24 3.87
N ARG A 81 -1.72 0.78 3.85
CA ARG A 81 -3.01 0.79 4.55
C ARG A 81 -4.13 1.15 3.58
N ILE A 82 -5.14 0.28 3.46
CA ILE A 82 -6.34 0.48 2.64
C ILE A 82 -7.57 0.57 3.55
N GLU A 83 -8.33 1.66 3.44
CA GLU A 83 -9.52 1.97 4.27
C GLU A 83 -10.71 2.49 3.45
#